data_AF-A0A7Z8Z6V8-F1
#
_entry.id   AF-A0A7Z8Z6V8-F1
#
_cell.length_a   1.000
_cell.length_b   1.000
_cell.length_c   1.000
_cell.angle_alpha   90.00
_cell.angle_beta   90.00
_cell.angle_gamma   90.00
#
_symmetry.space_group_name_H-M   'P 1'
#
loop_
_entity.id
_entity.type
_entity.pdbx_description
1 polymer ?
#
loop_
_entity_poly.entity_id
_entity_poly.type
_entity_poly.pdbx_seq_one_letter_code
_entity_poly.pdbx_strand_id
1 'polypeptide(L)'
;MVLPTHGDGRYLGTTEGGRPVDLAYLQQVALAADSLGYYGVLIPTGKSCEDSWLVAAALAPLTRRLRYLVAVRPGLQPPTLAARMAATLDRLSEGRLLINVVTGGDPVENKGDGIFLDHSQRYQVTREFLDVYSRLLKGEKVDYHGEHIQVEGAEVLFRRCRKTARRSTSAALRRRPLTLPLSKSIAI
;
A
#
# COMPACT_ATOMS: atom_id res chain seq x y z
N MET A 1 10.79 7.47 -4.80
CA MET A 1 11.22 6.65 -5.97
C MET A 1 10.07 5.72 -6.34
N VAL A 2 9.97 5.30 -7.60
CA VAL A 2 8.92 4.38 -8.09
C VAL A 2 9.59 3.07 -8.52
N LEU A 3 8.97 1.93 -8.21
CA LEU A 3 9.39 0.63 -8.70
C LEU A 3 8.76 0.40 -10.09
N PRO A 4 9.53 0.06 -11.13
CA PRO A 4 9.02 0.08 -12.50
C PRO A 4 8.23 -1.19 -12.87
N THR A 5 7.13 -1.48 -12.17
CA THR A 5 6.32 -2.69 -12.41
C THR A 5 5.45 -2.64 -13.68
N HIS A 6 5.50 -1.53 -14.43
CA HIS A 6 4.83 -1.34 -15.72
C HIS A 6 5.81 -1.40 -16.92
N GLY A 7 7.10 -1.65 -16.66
CA GLY A 7 8.15 -1.52 -17.67
C GLY A 7 9.16 -0.44 -17.29
N ASP A 8 10.40 -0.65 -17.72
CA ASP A 8 11.48 0.31 -17.59
C ASP A 8 12.25 0.37 -18.91
N GLY A 9 12.93 1.48 -19.19
CA GLY A 9 13.63 1.64 -20.44
C GLY A 9 14.41 2.95 -20.52
N ARG A 10 15.27 3.03 -21.53
CA ARG A 10 16.07 4.23 -21.77
C ARG A 10 15.25 5.39 -22.37
N TYR A 11 14.23 5.06 -23.15
CA TYR A 11 13.44 6.01 -23.93
C TYR A 11 11.96 5.86 -23.61
N LEU A 12 11.23 6.97 -23.64
CA LEU A 12 9.79 6.98 -23.36
C LEU A 12 8.97 6.61 -24.60
N GLY A 13 7.88 5.87 -24.41
CA GLY A 13 6.91 5.58 -25.47
C GLY A 13 7.38 4.61 -26.55
N THR A 14 8.51 3.93 -26.35
CA THR A 14 9.06 2.94 -27.28
C THR A 14 9.53 1.69 -26.53
N THR A 15 9.56 0.56 -27.22
CA THR A 15 10.16 -0.69 -26.73
C THR A 15 11.69 -0.72 -26.95
N GLU A 16 12.21 0.18 -27.79
CA GLU A 16 13.64 0.28 -28.03
C GLU A 16 14.39 0.65 -26.74
N GLY A 17 15.36 -0.18 -26.36
CA GLY A 17 16.07 0.00 -25.09
C GLY A 17 15.20 -0.27 -23.84
N GLY A 18 14.05 -0.94 -24.01
CA GLY A 18 13.24 -1.46 -22.92
C GLY A 18 13.97 -2.57 -22.16
N ARG A 19 13.78 -2.59 -20.84
CA ARG A 19 14.30 -3.63 -19.96
C ARG A 19 13.15 -4.55 -19.56
N PRO A 20 13.34 -5.88 -19.66
CA PRO A 20 12.36 -6.81 -19.12
C PRO A 20 12.26 -6.59 -17.61
N VAL A 21 11.03 -6.48 -17.12
CA VAL A 21 10.75 -6.34 -15.70
C VAL A 21 10.52 -7.73 -15.15
N ASP A 22 11.56 -8.28 -14.52
CA ASP A 22 11.49 -9.53 -13.78
C ASP A 22 11.87 -9.30 -12.30
N LEU A 23 11.72 -10.33 -11.47
CA LEU A 23 12.05 -10.22 -10.06
C LEU A 23 13.52 -9.84 -9.82
N ALA A 24 14.46 -10.33 -10.65
CA ALA A 24 15.88 -10.02 -10.49
C ALA A 24 16.16 -8.53 -10.72
N TYR A 25 15.51 -7.92 -11.72
CA TYR A 25 15.60 -6.49 -11.98
C TYR A 25 14.98 -5.67 -10.85
N LEU A 26 13.77 -6.04 -10.40
CA LEU A 26 13.10 -5.37 -9.29
C LEU A 26 13.92 -5.43 -7.99
N GLN A 27 14.63 -6.54 -7.75
CA GLN A 27 15.57 -6.67 -6.63
C GLN A 27 16.72 -5.67 -6.73
N GLN A 28 17.35 -5.52 -7.90
CA GLN A 28 18.45 -4.56 -8.09
C GLN A 28 17.98 -3.14 -7.77
N VAL A 29 16.82 -2.75 -8.30
CA VAL A 29 16.23 -1.42 -8.07
C VAL A 29 15.93 -1.21 -6.58
N ALA A 30 15.31 -2.19 -5.91
CA ALA A 30 14.97 -2.11 -4.50
C ALA A 30 16.22 -2.04 -3.59
N LEU A 31 17.23 -2.87 -3.85
CA LEU A 31 18.49 -2.87 -3.09
C LEU A 31 19.29 -1.58 -3.29
N ALA A 32 19.29 -1.03 -4.51
CA ALA A 32 19.90 0.27 -4.78
C ALA A 32 19.16 1.37 -3.99
N ALA A 33 17.83 1.40 -4.02
CA ALA A 33 17.04 2.37 -3.27
C ALA A 33 17.27 2.26 -1.75
N ASP A 34 17.34 1.03 -1.22
CA ASP A 34 17.59 0.76 0.21
C ASP A 34 18.99 1.25 0.63
N SER A 35 20.01 0.94 -0.16
CA SER A 35 21.41 1.29 0.15
C SER A 35 21.70 2.79 0.00
N LEU A 36 21.07 3.46 -0.96
CA LEU A 36 21.14 4.92 -1.14
C LEU A 36 20.32 5.69 -0.08
N GLY A 37 19.57 5.00 0.78
CA GLY A 37 18.86 5.61 1.90
C GLY A 37 17.54 6.27 1.53
N TYR A 38 16.91 5.86 0.42
CA TYR A 38 15.55 6.32 0.10
C TYR A 38 14.57 5.93 1.21
N TYR A 39 13.65 6.83 1.54
CA TYR A 39 12.66 6.56 2.59
C TYR A 39 11.73 5.39 2.25
N GLY A 40 11.38 5.27 0.97
CA GLY A 40 10.55 4.20 0.43
C GLY A 40 10.34 4.31 -1.08
N VAL A 41 9.69 3.28 -1.63
CA VAL A 41 9.31 3.17 -3.04
C VAL A 41 7.81 3.07 -3.17
N LEU A 42 7.26 3.80 -4.15
CA LEU A 42 5.90 3.58 -4.64
C LEU A 42 5.92 2.36 -5.57
N ILE A 43 5.03 1.42 -5.35
CA ILE A 43 4.75 0.35 -6.31
C ILE A 43 3.40 0.68 -6.95
N PRO A 44 3.35 0.97 -8.26
CA PRO A 44 2.13 1.39 -8.91
C PRO A 44 1.13 0.22 -8.99
N THR A 45 -0.12 0.56 -9.26
CA THR A 45 -1.22 -0.37 -9.47
C THR A 45 -1.94 -0.02 -10.75
N GLY A 46 -2.55 -1.02 -11.37
CA GLY A 46 -3.39 -0.85 -12.55
C GLY A 46 -3.29 -2.05 -13.46
N LYS A 47 -4.14 -2.14 -14.48
CA LYS A 47 -4.16 -3.27 -15.44
C LYS A 47 -2.80 -3.54 -16.09
N SER A 48 -1.98 -2.51 -16.22
CA SER A 48 -0.71 -2.57 -16.92
C SER A 48 0.49 -2.85 -16.02
N CYS A 49 0.30 -2.96 -14.71
CA CYS A 49 1.34 -3.20 -13.71
C CYS A 49 1.23 -4.61 -13.13
N GLU A 50 2.34 -5.17 -12.66
CA GLU A 50 2.27 -6.29 -11.71
C GLU A 50 1.61 -5.88 -10.38
N ASP A 51 1.05 -6.85 -9.65
CA ASP A 51 0.38 -6.59 -8.39
C ASP A 51 1.33 -6.05 -7.31
N SER A 52 0.97 -4.90 -6.75
CA SER A 52 1.82 -4.18 -5.80
C SER A 52 2.03 -4.91 -4.46
N TRP A 53 1.08 -5.73 -4.02
CA TRP A 53 1.20 -6.51 -2.78
C TRP A 53 2.20 -7.64 -2.93
N LEU A 54 2.10 -8.38 -4.03
CA LEU A 54 2.99 -9.52 -4.31
C LEU A 54 4.42 -9.05 -4.55
N VAL A 55 4.61 -7.98 -5.31
CA VAL A 55 5.94 -7.40 -5.52
C VAL A 55 6.55 -6.92 -4.20
N ALA A 56 5.79 -6.23 -3.36
CA ALA A 56 6.27 -5.81 -2.05
C ALA A 56 6.63 -7.01 -1.15
N ALA A 57 5.81 -8.06 -1.14
CA ALA A 57 6.04 -9.26 -0.34
C ALA A 57 7.32 -10.01 -0.79
N ALA A 58 7.57 -10.10 -2.09
CA ALA A 58 8.76 -10.73 -2.65
C ALA A 58 10.05 -9.95 -2.31
N LEU A 59 9.97 -8.63 -2.25
CA LEU A 59 11.13 -7.76 -2.01
C LEU A 59 11.38 -7.46 -0.53
N ALA A 60 10.34 -7.50 0.31
CA ALA A 60 10.43 -7.19 1.73
C ALA A 60 11.56 -7.92 2.47
N PRO A 61 11.77 -9.24 2.33
CA PRO A 61 12.85 -9.93 3.05
C PRO A 61 14.27 -9.58 2.55
N LEU A 62 14.40 -8.97 1.37
CA LEU A 62 15.69 -8.68 0.74
C LEU A 62 16.24 -7.30 1.12
N THR A 63 15.37 -6.39 1.57
CA THR A 63 15.77 -5.03 1.98
C THR A 63 15.71 -4.86 3.49
N ARG A 64 16.45 -3.89 4.03
CA ARG A 64 16.57 -3.67 5.48
C ARG A 64 15.81 -2.46 5.98
N ARG A 65 15.74 -1.37 5.22
CA ARG A 65 15.18 -0.08 5.68
C ARG A 65 14.10 0.46 4.75
N LEU A 66 14.11 0.04 3.50
CA LEU A 66 13.23 0.51 2.45
C LEU A 66 11.76 0.26 2.82
N ARG A 67 10.94 1.28 2.68
CA ARG A 67 9.49 1.16 2.88
C ARG A 67 8.77 0.97 1.56
N TYR A 68 7.67 0.24 1.60
CA TYR A 68 6.88 -0.08 0.42
C TYR A 68 5.55 0.64 0.50
N LEU A 69 5.33 1.60 -0.39
CA LEU A 69 4.05 2.27 -0.58
C LEU A 69 3.24 1.47 -1.59
N VAL A 70 2.34 0.65 -1.06
CA VAL A 70 1.50 -0.31 -1.78
C VAL A 70 0.09 0.26 -1.94
N ALA A 71 -0.54 0.03 -3.09
CA ALA A 71 -1.87 0.52 -3.35
C ALA A 71 -2.96 -0.43 -2.83
N VAL A 72 -3.90 0.11 -2.06
CA VAL A 72 -5.19 -0.50 -1.76
C VAL A 72 -6.21 0.09 -2.72
N ARG A 73 -6.97 -0.79 -3.39
CA ARG A 73 -8.12 -0.41 -4.23
C ARG A 73 -9.42 -0.85 -3.57
N PRO A 74 -10.17 0.05 -2.90
CA PRO A 74 -11.39 -0.28 -2.16
C PRO A 74 -12.44 -1.07 -2.94
N GLY A 75 -12.64 -0.75 -4.21
CA GLY A 75 -13.65 -1.43 -5.04
C GLY A 75 -13.29 -2.85 -5.48
N LEU A 76 -12.04 -3.29 -5.29
CA LEU A 76 -11.54 -4.58 -5.79
C LEU A 76 -11.44 -5.66 -4.72
N GLN A 77 -11.53 -5.31 -3.44
CA GLN A 77 -11.30 -6.27 -2.37
C GLN A 77 -12.09 -5.92 -1.12
N PRO A 78 -12.54 -6.91 -0.34
CA PRO A 78 -13.16 -6.66 0.96
C PRO A 78 -12.20 -5.94 1.92
N PRO A 79 -12.68 -4.99 2.75
CA PRO A 79 -11.83 -4.26 3.70
C PRO A 79 -11.14 -5.19 4.70
N THR A 80 -11.79 -6.29 5.10
CA THR A 80 -11.24 -7.29 6.01
C THR A 80 -10.06 -8.05 5.40
N LEU A 81 -10.12 -8.39 4.11
CA LEU A 81 -9.02 -9.01 3.39
C LEU A 81 -7.84 -8.05 3.27
N ALA A 82 -8.10 -6.81 2.85
CA ALA A 82 -7.08 -5.78 2.74
C ALA A 82 -6.38 -5.51 4.08
N ALA A 83 -7.14 -5.46 5.18
CA ALA A 83 -6.61 -5.23 6.53
C ALA A 83 -5.70 -6.40 6.97
N ARG A 84 -6.08 -7.64 6.64
CA ARG A 84 -5.26 -8.83 6.89
C ARG A 84 -3.98 -8.82 6.05
N MET A 85 -4.07 -8.50 4.76
CA MET A 85 -2.89 -8.36 3.88
C MET A 85 -1.94 -7.28 4.39
N ALA A 86 -2.47 -6.13 4.81
CA ALA A 86 -1.70 -5.05 5.40
C ALA A 86 -1.01 -5.49 6.70
N ALA A 87 -1.73 -6.16 7.60
CA ALA A 87 -1.14 -6.68 8.83
C ALA A 87 -0.02 -7.69 8.56
N THR A 88 -0.22 -8.62 7.63
CA THR A 88 0.78 -9.61 7.23
C THR A 88 2.02 -8.97 6.65
N LEU A 89 1.88 -8.12 5.62
CA LEU A 89 3.02 -7.49 4.96
C LEU A 89 3.75 -6.51 5.89
N ASP A 90 3.04 -5.79 6.75
CA ASP A 90 3.66 -4.95 7.78
C ASP A 90 4.48 -5.79 8.78
N ARG A 91 4.04 -7.00 9.13
CA ARG A 91 4.83 -7.91 9.98
C ARG A 91 6.04 -8.48 9.25
N LEU A 92 5.85 -8.99 8.03
CA LEU A 92 6.94 -9.56 7.20
C LEU A 92 8.02 -8.53 6.87
N SER A 93 7.63 -7.26 6.73
CA SER A 93 8.54 -6.15 6.47
C SER A 93 9.02 -5.44 7.75
N GLU A 94 8.69 -5.94 8.94
CA GLU A 94 9.07 -5.31 10.22
C GLU A 94 8.63 -3.84 10.38
N GLY A 95 7.41 -3.52 9.95
CA GLY A 95 6.80 -2.19 10.08
C GLY A 95 7.15 -1.22 8.95
N ARG A 96 7.56 -1.75 7.79
CA ARG A 96 7.96 -0.96 6.61
C ARG A 96 6.88 -0.84 5.54
N LEU A 97 5.64 -1.24 5.83
CA LEU A 97 4.50 -1.03 4.94
C LEU A 97 3.94 0.39 5.05
N LEU A 98 3.72 1.01 3.89
CA LEU A 98 2.96 2.23 3.70
C LEU A 98 1.78 1.92 2.77
N ILE A 99 0.64 2.56 3.00
CA ILE A 99 -0.59 2.34 2.22
C ILE A 99 -0.90 3.58 1.40
N ASN A 100 -1.11 3.38 0.10
CA ASN A 100 -1.69 4.35 -0.82
C ASN A 100 -3.13 3.92 -1.13
N VAL A 101 -4.11 4.82 -1.07
CA VAL A 101 -5.51 4.47 -1.35
C VAL A 101 -5.86 4.99 -2.74
N VAL A 102 -6.26 4.09 -3.63
CA VAL A 102 -6.54 4.39 -5.03
C VAL A 102 -7.98 3.98 -5.36
N THR A 103 -8.85 4.94 -5.60
CA THR A 103 -10.29 4.70 -5.83
C THR A 103 -10.59 4.08 -7.20
N GLY A 104 -9.69 4.21 -8.18
CA GLY A 104 -9.88 3.75 -9.55
C GLY A 104 -10.50 4.83 -10.45
N GLY A 105 -9.66 5.48 -11.26
CA GLY A 105 -10.04 6.60 -12.12
C GLY A 105 -10.58 6.20 -13.49
N ASP A 106 -10.04 5.13 -14.09
CA ASP A 106 -10.34 4.71 -15.47
C ASP A 106 -11.60 3.82 -15.52
N PRO A 107 -12.70 4.26 -16.17
CA PRO A 107 -13.91 3.46 -16.31
C PRO A 107 -13.74 2.17 -17.11
N VAL A 108 -12.82 2.13 -18.08
CA VAL A 108 -12.56 0.94 -18.91
C VAL A 108 -11.87 -0.13 -18.08
N GLU A 109 -10.82 0.26 -17.34
CA GLU A 109 -10.15 -0.63 -16.40
C GLU A 109 -11.12 -1.12 -15.32
N ASN A 110 -11.85 -0.20 -14.68
CA ASN A 110 -12.81 -0.54 -13.63
C ASN A 110 -13.84 -1.57 -14.12
N LYS A 111 -14.40 -1.40 -15.33
CA LYS A 111 -15.33 -2.39 -15.92
C LYS A 111 -14.64 -3.73 -16.20
N GLY A 112 -13.38 -3.70 -16.65
CA GLY A 112 -12.58 -4.91 -16.82
C GLY A 112 -12.37 -5.68 -15.52
N ASP A 113 -12.30 -4.97 -14.40
CA ASP A 113 -12.22 -5.53 -13.05
C ASP A 113 -13.59 -5.85 -12.43
N GLY A 114 -14.70 -5.64 -13.16
CA GLY A 114 -16.06 -5.89 -12.68
C GLY A 114 -16.71 -4.77 -11.86
N ILE A 115 -16.10 -3.58 -11.81
CA ILE A 115 -16.66 -2.39 -11.14
C ILE A 115 -17.43 -1.54 -12.15
N PHE A 116 -18.75 -1.46 -11.97
CA PHE A 116 -19.66 -0.69 -12.85
C PHE A 116 -20.17 0.62 -12.23
N LEU A 117 -19.66 0.97 -11.05
CA LEU A 117 -20.07 2.15 -10.29
C LEU A 117 -19.59 3.45 -10.94
N ASP A 118 -20.42 4.49 -10.87
CA ASP A 118 -20.05 5.83 -11.31
C ASP A 118 -18.98 6.46 -10.40
N HIS A 119 -18.49 7.65 -10.78
CA HIS A 119 -17.46 8.34 -10.00
C HIS A 119 -17.87 8.55 -8.54
N SER A 120 -19.07 9.07 -8.30
CA SER A 120 -19.56 9.38 -6.95
C SER A 120 -19.72 8.12 -6.10
N GLN A 121 -20.29 7.06 -6.68
CA GLN A 121 -20.47 5.76 -6.02
C GLN A 121 -19.13 5.14 -5.64
N ARG A 122 -18.10 5.20 -6.50
CA ARG A 122 -16.76 4.68 -6.16
C ARG A 122 -16.14 5.40 -4.96
N TYR A 123 -16.38 6.71 -4.81
CA TYR A 123 -15.96 7.46 -3.63
C TYR A 123 -16.80 7.15 -2.39
N GLN A 124 -18.08 6.78 -2.53
CA GLN A 124 -18.88 6.26 -1.42
C GLN A 124 -18.31 4.93 -0.90
N VAL A 125 -18.09 3.95 -1.80
CA VAL A 125 -17.42 2.67 -1.47
C VAL A 125 -16.09 2.91 -0.77
N THR A 126 -15.28 3.84 -1.29
CA THR A 126 -13.98 4.16 -0.69
C THR A 126 -14.11 4.70 0.74
N ARG A 127 -15.12 5.53 1.02
CA ARG A 127 -15.37 6.04 2.37
C ARG A 127 -15.79 4.92 3.32
N GLU A 128 -16.76 4.09 2.92
CA GLU A 128 -17.20 2.94 3.72
C GLU A 128 -16.05 1.96 3.99
N PHE A 129 -15.24 1.71 2.95
CA PHE A 129 -14.08 0.84 3.05
C PHE A 129 -13.09 1.36 4.08
N LEU A 130 -12.76 2.65 4.04
CA LEU A 130 -11.78 3.25 4.95
C LEU A 130 -12.27 3.28 6.40
N ASP A 131 -13.58 3.41 6.63
CA ASP A 131 -14.16 3.30 7.96
C ASP A 131 -13.85 1.92 8.57
N VAL A 132 -14.32 0.85 7.90
CA VAL A 132 -14.08 -0.53 8.32
C VAL A 132 -12.58 -0.85 8.41
N TYR A 133 -11.83 -0.54 7.34
CA TYR A 133 -10.40 -0.84 7.24
C TYR A 133 -9.58 -0.18 8.36
N SER A 134 -9.85 1.10 8.66
CA SER A 134 -9.09 1.81 9.70
C SER A 134 -9.36 1.27 11.11
N ARG A 135 -10.61 0.88 11.40
CA ARG A 135 -11.01 0.23 12.67
C ARG A 135 -10.37 -1.14 12.83
N LEU A 136 -10.38 -1.96 11.77
CA LEU A 136 -9.69 -3.25 11.76
C LEU A 136 -8.18 -3.09 11.99
N LEU A 137 -7.54 -2.09 11.38
CA LEU A 137 -6.12 -1.83 11.59
C LEU A 137 -5.78 -1.34 13.02
N LYS A 138 -6.74 -0.76 13.74
CA LYS A 138 -6.60 -0.44 15.17
C LYS A 138 -6.72 -1.68 16.07
N GLY A 139 -7.18 -2.81 15.52
CA GLY A 139 -7.43 -4.05 16.24
C GLY A 139 -8.84 -4.14 16.83
N GLU A 140 -9.78 -3.35 16.31
CA GLU A 140 -11.19 -3.43 16.70
C GLU A 140 -11.85 -4.65 16.03
N LYS A 141 -12.86 -5.21 16.71
CA LYS A 141 -13.87 -6.06 16.08
C LYS A 141 -14.97 -5.16 15.53
N VAL A 142 -15.38 -5.38 14.28
CA VAL A 142 -16.18 -4.44 13.50
C VAL A 142 -17.42 -5.12 12.94
N ASP A 143 -18.57 -4.60 13.35
CA ASP A 143 -19.83 -4.71 12.62
C ASP A 143 -20.04 -3.40 11.85
N TYR A 144 -20.45 -3.50 10.59
CA TYR A 144 -20.70 -2.37 9.72
C TYR A 144 -21.76 -2.71 8.67
N HIS A 145 -22.71 -1.80 8.45
CA HIS A 145 -23.79 -1.97 7.49
C HIS A 145 -23.98 -0.66 6.70
N GLY A 146 -23.17 -0.50 5.64
CA GLY A 146 -23.24 0.60 4.69
C GLY A 146 -24.14 0.28 3.49
N GLU A 147 -24.11 1.15 2.49
CA GLU A 147 -24.82 0.95 1.23
C GLU A 147 -24.10 -0.07 0.34
N HIS A 148 -22.76 -0.04 0.36
CA HIS A 148 -21.92 -0.86 -0.51
C HIS A 148 -21.14 -1.94 0.25
N ILE A 149 -20.84 -1.70 1.53
CA ILE A 149 -20.04 -2.60 2.37
C ILE A 149 -20.84 -3.02 3.58
N GLN A 150 -20.89 -4.34 3.79
CA GLN A 150 -21.46 -4.95 4.98
C GLN A 150 -20.47 -5.98 5.53
N VAL A 151 -20.16 -5.88 6.82
CA VAL A 151 -19.37 -6.87 7.55
C VAL A 151 -19.96 -7.12 8.92
N GLU A 152 -19.89 -8.36 9.38
CA GLU A 152 -20.32 -8.78 10.71
C GLU A 152 -19.18 -9.55 11.38
N GLY A 153 -18.89 -9.21 12.63
CA GLY A 153 -17.84 -9.80 13.44
C GLY A 153 -16.44 -9.70 12.82
N ALA A 154 -16.19 -8.73 11.94
CA ALA A 154 -14.91 -8.63 11.24
C ALA A 154 -13.79 -8.27 12.20
N GLU A 155 -12.70 -9.04 12.17
CA GLU A 155 -11.55 -8.84 13.03
C GLU A 155 -10.26 -9.27 12.33
N VAL A 156 -9.14 -8.67 12.73
CA VAL A 156 -7.80 -9.05 12.28
C VAL A 156 -7.00 -9.53 13.49
N LEU A 157 -6.79 -10.84 13.57
CA LEU A 157 -6.13 -11.48 14.71
C LEU A 157 -4.63 -11.14 14.81
N PHE A 158 -3.98 -10.96 13.68
CA PHE A 158 -2.55 -10.62 13.65
C PHE A 158 -2.38 -9.11 13.67
N ARG A 159 -1.82 -8.59 14.76
CA ARG A 159 -1.58 -7.16 14.87
C ARG A 159 -0.38 -6.72 14.02
N ARG A 160 -0.51 -5.54 13.41
CA ARG A 160 0.60 -4.80 12.79
C ARG A 160 1.79 -4.65 13.74
N CYS A 161 2.98 -4.51 13.16
CA CYS A 161 4.18 -4.28 13.94
C CYS A 161 4.02 -2.97 14.73
N ARG A 162 4.05 -3.05 16.06
CA ARG A 162 4.12 -1.83 16.89
C ARG A 162 5.45 -1.18 16.53
N LYS A 163 5.42 0.07 16.04
CA LYS A 163 6.63 0.89 16.04
C LYS A 163 7.08 1.01 17.49
N THR A 164 8.04 0.19 17.93
CA THR A 164 8.85 0.54 19.09
C THR A 164 9.46 1.87 18.73
N ALA A 165 8.99 2.94 19.36
CA ALA A 165 9.79 4.14 19.44
C ALA A 165 11.14 3.66 19.96
N ARG A 166 12.17 3.62 19.08
CA ARG A 166 13.53 3.35 19.52
C ARG A 166 13.76 4.32 20.67
N ARG A 167 13.82 3.81 21.90
CA ARG A 167 14.33 4.57 23.04
C ARG A 167 15.77 4.84 22.67
N SER A 168 15.99 5.97 22.02
CA SER A 168 17.28 6.61 21.90
C SER A 168 17.69 6.96 23.33
N THR A 169 18.41 6.06 24.00
CA THR A 169 19.28 6.41 25.12
C THR A 169 20.43 7.23 24.54
N SER A 170 20.16 8.50 24.28
CA SER A 170 21.15 9.56 24.23
C SER A 170 20.48 10.77 24.85
N ALA A 171 21.00 11.19 26.00
CA ALA A 171 20.65 12.44 26.63
C ALA A 171 20.85 13.61 25.65
N ALA A 172 20.08 14.67 25.87
CA ALA A 172 20.14 15.98 25.21
C ALA A 172 19.61 16.09 23.76
N LEU A 173 18.31 16.34 23.61
CA LEU A 173 17.78 17.64 23.20
C LEU A 173 16.24 17.59 23.22
N ARG A 174 15.61 18.48 24.01
CA ARG A 174 14.17 18.71 23.94
C ARG A 174 13.81 19.21 22.53
N ARG A 175 13.05 18.42 21.77
CA ARG A 175 12.24 18.92 20.66
C ARG A 175 10.82 18.37 20.79
N ARG A 176 9.87 19.29 20.67
CA ARG A 176 8.41 19.13 20.87
C ARG A 176 7.84 17.95 20.06
N PRO A 177 6.79 17.28 20.54
CA PRO A 177 6.12 16.24 19.76
C PRO A 177 5.39 16.88 18.59
N LEU A 178 5.88 16.67 17.36
CA LEU A 178 5.05 16.82 16.17
C LEU A 178 4.18 15.57 16.06
N THR A 179 2.95 15.67 16.58
CA THR A 179 1.85 14.82 16.13
C THR A 179 1.63 15.09 14.65
N LEU A 180 2.09 14.20 13.78
CA LEU A 180 1.65 14.21 12.39
C LEU A 180 0.21 13.64 12.35
N PRO A 181 -0.79 14.40 11.89
CA PRO A 181 -2.13 13.87 11.69
C PRO A 181 -2.11 12.87 10.53
N LEU A 182 -2.94 11.84 10.66
CA LEU A 182 -3.31 10.86 9.62
C LEU A 182 -4.11 11.50 8.46
N SER A 183 -3.79 12.72 8.05
CA SER A 183 -4.42 13.42 6.94
C SER A 183 -3.39 13.80 5.88
N LYS A 184 -3.12 12.83 5.00
CA LYS A 184 -2.72 12.99 3.60
C LYS A 184 -2.53 11.59 3.02
N SER A 185 -3.63 10.86 2.92
CA SER A 185 -3.75 9.88 1.84
C SER A 185 -3.69 10.69 0.56
N ILE A 186 -2.55 10.61 -0.13
CA ILE A 186 -2.45 11.08 -1.51
C ILE A 186 -3.34 10.13 -2.29
N ALA A 187 -4.59 10.53 -2.55
CA ALA A 187 -5.38 9.93 -3.63
C ALA A 187 -4.75 10.44 -4.93
N ILE A 188 -4.11 9.54 -5.68
CA ILE A 188 -3.86 9.70 -7.12
C ILE A 188 -4.84 8.78 -7.81
#